data_AF-A0A3A6MS61-F1
#
_entry.id   AF-A0A3A6MS61-F1
#
_cell.length_a   1.000
_cell.length_b   1.000
_cell.length_c   1.000
_cell.angle_alpha   90.00
_cell.angle_beta   90.00
_cell.angle_gamma   90.00
#
_symmetry.space_group_name_H-M   'P 1'
#
loop_
_entity.id
_entity.type
_entity.pdbx_description
1 polymer ?
#
loop_
_entity_poly.entity_id
_entity_poly.type
_entity_poly.pdbx_seq_one_letter_code
_entity_poly.pdbx_strand_id
1 'polypeptide(L)'
;MVRPSTERIMSSSLSSQYIKAIQHYRPIDQFGDISRLLKPRIPHSIHESLQSGFQRLMAMEQRRNDLFLRSCISPPSTRIIESLAGVQAAIDTFNPPDAFVNQALRVQDSFQAFARSHEKYLSLNEPLAERALTLVDQAGEMVTLNHMTSTSHLEYCEDVEEADEEESSDYPPNLFAMLSRHVSYVYRIDFSGETLNAIENSIPNQVNSLGCYINKRIYQINTYSEAISGQPIFKPTTKNMRAASEISTLVASDEMRFAHIVDQLFFLIYEASGTAGRITGLLSHNQLMPAWIIKHLRRDFRHDLDHGSGVQKKLVEGGNAFVHLINKPKPFRSADWKKAQVMLYRMLAKMLDEILYVLDSSSTRDN
;
A
#
# COMPACT_ATOMS: atom_id res chain seq x y z
N MET A 1 7.03 34.51 10.87
CA MET A 1 7.21 33.08 11.17
C MET A 1 7.23 32.32 9.87
N VAL A 2 8.44 32.04 9.37
CA VAL A 2 8.66 31.38 8.08
C VAL A 2 8.63 29.87 8.34
N ARG A 3 7.69 29.15 7.73
CA ARG A 3 7.66 27.69 7.75
C ARG A 3 8.84 27.18 6.90
N PRO A 4 9.68 26.25 7.38
CA PRO A 4 10.67 25.62 6.51
C PRO A 4 9.93 24.85 5.40
N SER A 5 10.40 25.02 4.17
CA SER A 5 9.87 24.41 2.95
C SER A 5 10.06 22.89 2.97
N THR A 6 9.03 22.16 3.37
CA THR A 6 8.94 20.68 3.32
C THR A 6 8.99 20.14 1.87
N GLU A 7 8.83 21.00 0.86
CA GLU A 7 8.91 20.62 -0.56
C GLU A 7 10.34 20.40 -1.08
N ARG A 8 11.39 20.81 -0.36
CA ARG A 8 12.76 20.77 -0.90
C ARG A 8 13.48 19.43 -0.77
N ILE A 9 13.01 18.53 0.09
CA ILE A 9 13.73 17.29 0.44
C ILE A 9 13.40 16.11 -0.50
N MET A 10 12.35 16.18 -1.32
CA MET A 10 12.04 15.11 -2.30
C MET A 10 12.80 15.25 -3.64
N SER A 11 13.75 16.18 -3.74
CA SER A 11 14.57 16.38 -4.95
C SER A 11 15.94 15.69 -4.88
N SER A 12 15.98 14.46 -4.37
CA SER A 12 17.17 13.60 -4.52
C SER A 12 17.46 13.38 -6.02
N SER A 13 18.74 13.27 -6.39
CA SER A 13 19.18 13.09 -7.79
C SER A 13 18.66 11.80 -8.43
N LEU A 14 18.29 10.81 -7.61
CA LEU A 14 17.67 9.54 -8.01
C LEU A 14 16.19 9.70 -8.40
N SER A 15 15.45 10.62 -7.75
CA SER A 15 14.08 10.95 -8.19
C SER A 15 14.07 11.54 -9.60
N SER A 16 15.13 12.24 -10.00
CA SER A 16 15.30 12.74 -11.38
C SER A 16 15.49 11.61 -12.40
N GLN A 17 16.27 10.56 -12.08
CA GLN A 17 16.46 9.43 -12.99
C GLN A 17 15.19 8.61 -13.14
N TYR A 18 14.48 8.36 -12.04
CA TYR A 18 13.20 7.66 -12.05
C TYR A 18 12.12 8.45 -12.82
N ILE A 19 12.02 9.77 -12.59
CA ILE A 19 11.10 10.65 -13.34
C ILE A 19 11.47 10.67 -14.83
N LYS A 20 12.75 10.74 -15.19
CA LYS A 20 13.22 10.66 -16.58
C LYS A 20 12.89 9.32 -17.22
N ALA A 21 13.02 8.21 -16.48
CA ALA A 21 12.65 6.88 -16.94
C ALA A 21 11.14 6.80 -17.21
N ILE A 22 10.30 7.27 -16.29
CA ILE A 22 8.85 7.38 -16.51
C ILE A 22 8.56 8.22 -17.77
N GLN A 23 9.20 9.38 -17.92
CA GLN A 23 9.03 10.23 -19.11
C GLN A 23 9.47 9.56 -20.41
N HIS A 24 10.51 8.71 -20.36
CA HIS A 24 10.95 7.90 -21.50
C HIS A 24 9.89 6.87 -21.92
N TYR A 25 9.14 6.33 -20.96
CA TYR A 25 8.05 5.37 -21.18
C TYR A 25 6.68 6.03 -21.40
N ARG A 26 6.55 7.36 -21.35
CA ARG A 26 5.27 8.06 -21.59
C ARG A 26 4.80 8.14 -23.05
N PRO A 27 5.65 8.17 -24.10
CA PRO A 27 5.19 8.20 -25.50
C PRO A 27 4.53 6.89 -26.00
N ILE A 28 4.07 6.04 -25.09
CA ILE A 28 3.61 4.65 -25.30
C ILE A 28 2.10 4.62 -25.64
N ASP A 29 1.57 5.75 -26.15
CA ASP A 29 0.19 5.95 -26.61
C ASP A 29 -0.27 5.00 -27.74
N GLN A 30 0.60 4.10 -28.21
CA GLN A 30 0.37 3.21 -29.36
C GLN A 30 0.31 1.72 -29.04
N PHE A 31 0.50 1.31 -27.78
CA PHE A 31 0.62 -0.12 -27.48
C PHE A 31 -0.73 -0.73 -27.10
N GLY A 32 -1.34 -1.44 -28.05
CA GLY A 32 -2.31 -2.51 -27.76
C GLY A 32 -1.67 -3.75 -27.10
N ASP A 33 -0.42 -3.63 -26.66
CA ASP A 33 0.45 -4.73 -26.23
C ASP A 33 1.38 -4.28 -25.09
N ILE A 34 0.96 -4.53 -23.85
CA ILE A 34 1.77 -4.25 -22.65
C ILE A 34 2.99 -5.18 -22.56
N SER A 35 3.07 -6.23 -23.38
CA SER A 35 4.22 -7.15 -23.42
C SER A 35 5.53 -6.48 -23.79
N ARG A 36 5.46 -5.32 -24.46
CA ARG A 36 6.65 -4.54 -24.83
C ARG A 36 7.14 -3.63 -23.71
N LEU A 37 6.28 -3.32 -22.73
CA LEU A 37 6.65 -2.57 -21.53
C LEU A 37 7.39 -3.46 -20.55
N LEU A 38 6.97 -4.70 -20.43
CA LEU A 38 7.36 -5.60 -19.37
C LEU A 38 8.40 -6.62 -19.87
N LYS A 39 9.65 -6.47 -19.42
CA LYS A 39 10.74 -7.42 -19.73
C LYS A 39 10.45 -8.84 -19.19
N PRO A 40 11.09 -9.92 -19.71
CA PRO A 40 10.74 -11.33 -19.45
C PRO A 40 10.93 -11.85 -18.01
N ARG A 41 11.12 -10.98 -17.02
CA ARG A 41 11.30 -11.34 -15.60
C ARG A 41 9.96 -11.61 -14.88
N ILE A 42 8.86 -11.70 -15.63
CA ILE A 42 7.50 -11.77 -15.08
C ILE A 42 6.92 -13.15 -15.32
N PRO A 43 6.28 -13.78 -14.31
CA PRO A 43 5.59 -15.04 -14.50
C PRO A 43 4.60 -14.96 -15.66
N HIS A 44 4.69 -15.92 -16.57
CA HIS A 44 3.89 -15.94 -17.80
C HIS A 44 2.39 -15.79 -17.53
N SER A 45 1.88 -16.43 -16.47
CA SER A 45 0.48 -16.34 -16.05
C SER A 45 0.03 -14.93 -15.66
N ILE A 46 0.87 -14.16 -14.97
CA ILE A 46 0.59 -12.77 -14.59
C ILE A 46 0.57 -11.90 -15.85
N HIS A 47 1.55 -12.12 -16.72
CA HIS A 47 1.67 -11.40 -17.99
C HIS A 47 0.45 -11.62 -18.90
N GLU A 48 0.03 -12.86 -19.11
CA GLU A 48 -1.17 -13.20 -19.90
C GLU A 48 -2.44 -12.60 -19.30
N SER A 49 -2.61 -12.66 -17.97
CA SER A 49 -3.75 -12.06 -17.27
C SER A 49 -3.82 -10.55 -17.50
N LEU A 50 -2.69 -9.85 -17.31
CA LEU A 50 -2.60 -8.40 -17.52
C LEU A 50 -2.87 -8.00 -18.96
N GLN A 51 -2.31 -8.72 -19.94
CA GLN A 51 -2.48 -8.40 -21.37
C GLN A 51 -3.92 -8.62 -21.81
N SER A 52 -4.51 -9.77 -21.48
CA SER A 52 -5.91 -10.08 -21.76
C SER A 52 -6.85 -9.08 -21.07
N GLY A 53 -6.53 -8.73 -19.83
CA GLY A 53 -7.27 -7.76 -19.05
C GLY A 53 -7.24 -6.36 -19.67
N PHE A 54 -6.08 -5.94 -20.16
CA PHE A 54 -5.85 -4.62 -20.73
C PHE A 54 -6.56 -4.47 -22.08
N GLN A 55 -6.51 -5.48 -22.94
CA GLN A 55 -7.25 -5.49 -24.21
C GLN A 55 -8.76 -5.36 -24.00
N ARG A 56 -9.30 -6.06 -22.99
CA ARG A 56 -10.73 -5.95 -22.63
C ARG A 56 -11.07 -4.56 -22.10
N LEU A 57 -10.17 -3.95 -21.33
CA LEU A 57 -10.33 -2.61 -20.79
C LEU A 57 -10.34 -1.55 -21.90
N MET A 58 -9.39 -1.62 -22.83
CA MET A 58 -9.34 -0.77 -24.03
C MET A 58 -10.62 -0.90 -24.87
N ALA A 59 -11.11 -2.13 -25.08
CA ALA A 59 -12.34 -2.36 -25.81
C ALA A 59 -13.57 -1.77 -25.10
N MET A 60 -13.62 -1.82 -23.76
CA MET A 60 -14.65 -1.17 -22.95
C MET A 60 -14.60 0.35 -23.12
N GLU A 61 -13.43 0.95 -23.00
CA GLU A 61 -13.22 2.40 -23.12
C GLU A 61 -13.57 2.90 -24.52
N GLN A 62 -13.19 2.18 -25.56
CA GLN A 62 -13.53 2.53 -26.94
C GLN A 62 -15.05 2.54 -27.17
N ARG A 63 -15.80 1.60 -26.55
CA ARG A 63 -17.27 1.57 -26.58
C ARG A 63 -17.91 2.73 -25.81
N ARG A 64 -17.18 3.39 -24.91
CA ARG A 64 -17.68 4.39 -23.95
C ARG A 64 -16.88 5.69 -23.99
N ASN A 65 -16.18 5.95 -25.08
CA ASN A 65 -15.25 7.07 -25.21
C ASN A 65 -15.93 8.42 -24.96
N ASP A 66 -17.20 8.54 -25.36
CA ASP A 66 -18.03 9.72 -25.13
C ASP A 66 -18.20 10.04 -23.64
N LEU A 67 -18.36 9.02 -22.78
CA LEU A 67 -18.50 9.21 -21.34
C LEU A 67 -17.20 9.71 -20.70
N PHE A 68 -16.06 9.09 -21.04
CA PHE A 68 -14.75 9.50 -20.50
C PHE A 68 -14.40 10.93 -20.92
N LEU A 69 -14.67 11.31 -22.17
CA LEU A 69 -14.45 12.67 -22.67
C LEU A 69 -15.31 13.71 -21.95
N ARG A 70 -16.57 13.37 -21.62
CA ARG A 70 -17.48 14.28 -20.90
C ARG A 70 -17.12 14.45 -19.44
N SER A 71 -16.68 13.38 -18.79
CA SER A 71 -16.35 13.40 -17.37
C SER A 71 -14.96 13.98 -17.07
N CYS A 72 -14.14 14.27 -18.08
CA CYS A 72 -12.74 14.68 -17.91
C CYS A 72 -11.91 13.71 -17.05
N ILE A 73 -12.30 12.43 -17.04
CA ILE A 73 -11.65 11.37 -16.27
C ILE A 73 -10.63 10.67 -17.16
N SER A 74 -9.42 10.44 -16.63
CA SER A 74 -8.40 9.67 -17.33
C SER A 74 -8.88 8.23 -17.54
N PRO A 75 -8.82 7.68 -18.76
CA PRO A 75 -9.17 6.29 -19.01
C PRO A 75 -8.38 5.34 -18.09
N PRO A 76 -9.02 4.30 -17.54
CA PRO A 76 -8.35 3.29 -16.74
C PRO A 76 -7.10 2.67 -17.39
N SER A 77 -7.12 2.48 -18.71
CA SER A 77 -5.98 1.99 -19.50
C SER A 77 -4.76 2.91 -19.41
N THR A 78 -4.95 4.22 -19.47
CA THR A 78 -3.89 5.22 -19.31
C THR A 78 -3.22 5.06 -17.95
N ARG A 79 -4.02 4.92 -16.88
CA ARG A 79 -3.51 4.72 -15.51
C ARG A 79 -2.71 3.41 -15.38
N ILE A 80 -3.17 2.34 -16.04
CA ILE A 80 -2.43 1.07 -16.11
C ILE A 80 -1.09 1.25 -16.81
N ILE A 81 -1.07 1.91 -17.98
CA ILE A 81 0.18 2.16 -18.72
C ILE A 81 1.15 2.96 -17.85
N GLU A 82 0.70 4.05 -17.24
CA GLU A 82 1.52 4.90 -16.39
C GLU A 82 2.10 4.12 -15.21
N SER A 83 1.28 3.28 -14.57
CA SER A 83 1.74 2.47 -13.45
C SER A 83 2.71 1.36 -13.89
N LEU A 84 2.46 0.68 -15.02
CA LEU A 84 3.36 -0.33 -15.57
C LEU A 84 4.69 0.27 -16.03
N ALA A 85 4.65 1.47 -16.61
CA ALA A 85 5.85 2.23 -16.95
C ALA A 85 6.69 2.55 -15.71
N GLY A 86 6.04 2.95 -14.61
CA GLY A 86 6.72 3.16 -13.33
C GLY A 86 7.30 1.87 -12.75
N VAL A 87 6.60 0.73 -12.85
CA VAL A 87 7.15 -0.59 -12.47
C VAL A 87 8.35 -0.95 -13.32
N GLN A 88 8.30 -0.77 -14.64
CA GLN A 88 9.42 -1.06 -15.52
C GLN A 88 10.61 -0.14 -15.25
N ALA A 89 10.37 1.16 -15.02
CA ALA A 89 11.41 2.10 -14.60
C ALA A 89 12.06 1.68 -13.28
N ALA A 90 11.27 1.22 -12.31
CA ALA A 90 11.79 0.67 -11.07
C ALA A 90 12.62 -0.60 -11.29
N ILE A 91 12.19 -1.49 -12.21
CA ILE A 91 12.96 -2.69 -12.59
C ILE A 91 14.31 -2.31 -13.16
N ASP A 92 14.34 -1.37 -14.10
CA ASP A 92 15.56 -0.96 -14.79
C ASP A 92 16.53 -0.19 -13.88
N THR A 93 16.00 0.57 -12.91
CA THR A 93 16.81 1.42 -12.04
C THR A 93 17.32 0.67 -10.82
N PHE A 94 16.46 -0.12 -10.16
CA PHE A 94 16.74 -0.68 -8.84
C PHE A 94 16.84 -2.20 -8.82
N ASN A 95 16.52 -2.88 -9.93
CA ASN A 95 16.54 -4.35 -10.02
C ASN A 95 15.83 -5.05 -8.82
N PRO A 96 14.59 -4.67 -8.47
CA PRO A 96 13.90 -5.13 -7.27
C PRO A 96 13.73 -6.65 -7.21
N PRO A 97 13.49 -7.22 -6.02
CA PRO A 97 13.10 -8.62 -5.87
C PRO A 97 11.81 -8.95 -6.62
N ASP A 98 11.72 -10.18 -7.13
CA ASP A 98 10.56 -10.65 -7.91
C ASP A 98 9.25 -10.58 -7.11
N ALA A 99 9.31 -10.81 -5.80
CA ALA A 99 8.13 -10.70 -4.93
C ALA A 99 7.52 -9.29 -4.97
N PHE A 100 8.34 -8.24 -5.00
CA PHE A 100 7.88 -6.86 -5.11
C PHE A 100 7.25 -6.59 -6.49
N VAL A 101 7.93 -7.01 -7.56
CA VAL A 101 7.44 -6.84 -8.93
C VAL A 101 6.11 -7.57 -9.11
N ASN A 102 6.03 -8.84 -8.70
CA ASN A 102 4.83 -9.65 -8.79
C ASN A 102 3.67 -9.03 -8.01
N GLN A 103 3.92 -8.47 -6.83
CA GLN A 103 2.88 -7.80 -6.06
C GLN A 103 2.38 -6.53 -6.76
N ALA A 104 3.29 -5.68 -7.27
CA ALA A 104 2.91 -4.47 -8.01
C ALA A 104 2.05 -4.81 -9.25
N LEU A 105 2.40 -5.86 -9.98
CA LEU A 105 1.65 -6.35 -11.14
C LEU A 105 0.30 -6.94 -10.77
N ARG A 106 0.21 -7.72 -9.68
CA ARG A 106 -1.07 -8.25 -9.17
C ARG A 106 -2.04 -7.13 -8.77
N VAL A 107 -1.54 -6.01 -8.26
CA VAL A 107 -2.37 -4.83 -7.97
C VAL A 107 -2.97 -4.25 -9.25
N GLN A 108 -2.17 -4.16 -10.33
CA GLN A 108 -2.67 -3.72 -11.64
C GLN A 108 -3.77 -4.65 -12.15
N ASP A 109 -3.54 -5.97 -12.12
CA ASP A 109 -4.53 -6.94 -12.60
C ASP A 109 -5.84 -6.84 -11.82
N SER A 110 -5.74 -6.71 -10.49
CA SER A 110 -6.89 -6.50 -9.60
C SER A 110 -7.66 -5.22 -9.92
N PHE A 111 -6.96 -4.11 -10.22
CA PHE A 111 -7.61 -2.86 -10.65
C PHE A 111 -8.29 -3.01 -12.02
N GLN A 112 -7.65 -3.67 -12.99
CA GLN A 112 -8.30 -3.89 -14.30
C GLN A 112 -9.56 -4.74 -14.16
N ALA A 113 -9.52 -5.80 -13.35
CA ALA A 113 -10.70 -6.62 -13.07
C ALA A 113 -11.82 -5.80 -12.40
N PHE A 114 -11.45 -4.93 -11.47
CA PHE A 114 -12.37 -3.99 -10.84
C PHE A 114 -13.00 -3.04 -11.86
N ALA A 115 -12.21 -2.33 -12.67
CA ALA A 115 -12.71 -1.38 -13.66
C ALA A 115 -13.70 -2.04 -14.63
N ARG A 116 -13.35 -3.22 -15.16
CA ARG A 116 -14.24 -4.01 -16.04
C ARG A 116 -15.53 -4.42 -15.36
N SER A 117 -15.50 -4.79 -14.07
CA SER A 117 -16.70 -5.20 -13.35
C SER A 117 -17.76 -4.09 -13.22
N HIS A 118 -17.36 -2.83 -13.40
CA HIS A 118 -18.24 -1.67 -13.37
C HIS A 118 -18.77 -1.26 -14.75
N GLU A 119 -18.31 -1.89 -15.84
CA GLU A 119 -18.81 -1.63 -17.21
C GLU A 119 -20.33 -1.74 -17.30
N LYS A 120 -20.90 -2.73 -16.61
CA LYS A 120 -22.35 -2.97 -16.59
C LYS A 120 -23.17 -1.78 -16.09
N TYR A 121 -22.59 -0.88 -15.29
CA TYR A 121 -23.27 0.31 -14.78
C TYR A 121 -23.20 1.48 -15.77
N LEU A 122 -22.19 1.49 -16.64
CA LEU A 122 -22.03 2.52 -17.68
C LEU A 122 -23.13 2.49 -18.74
N SER A 123 -23.88 1.39 -18.84
CA SER A 123 -24.95 1.20 -19.82
C SER A 123 -26.37 1.38 -19.29
N LEU A 124 -26.55 1.62 -17.98
CA LEU A 124 -27.89 1.59 -17.36
C LEU A 124 -28.59 2.95 -17.43
N ASN A 125 -28.06 3.95 -16.74
CA ASN A 125 -28.53 5.33 -16.77
C ASN A 125 -27.40 6.28 -16.41
N GLU A 126 -27.57 7.57 -16.73
CA GLU A 126 -26.53 8.58 -16.56
C GLU A 126 -26.05 8.73 -15.10
N PRO A 127 -26.92 8.79 -14.07
CA PRO A 127 -26.46 8.81 -12.68
C PRO A 127 -25.61 7.60 -12.29
N LEU A 128 -26.01 6.37 -12.68
CA LEU A 128 -25.24 5.17 -12.35
C LEU A 128 -23.90 5.11 -13.10
N ALA A 129 -23.88 5.59 -14.35
CA ALA A 129 -22.67 5.68 -15.14
C ALA A 129 -21.67 6.66 -14.51
N GLU A 130 -22.12 7.86 -14.11
CA GLU A 130 -21.31 8.86 -13.42
C GLU A 130 -20.71 8.30 -12.11
N ARG A 131 -21.53 7.64 -11.29
CA ARG A 131 -21.06 7.01 -10.04
C ARG A 131 -20.03 5.92 -10.30
N ALA A 132 -20.22 5.12 -11.36
CA ALA A 132 -19.26 4.10 -11.75
C ALA A 132 -17.93 4.69 -12.22
N LEU A 133 -17.96 5.75 -13.03
CA LEU A 133 -16.77 6.45 -13.48
C LEU A 133 -16.01 7.07 -12.30
N THR A 134 -16.69 7.77 -11.40
CA THR A 134 -16.09 8.31 -10.18
C THR A 134 -15.44 7.22 -9.33
N LEU A 135 -16.10 6.07 -9.17
CA LEU A 135 -15.54 4.96 -8.41
C LEU A 135 -14.28 4.37 -9.07
N VAL A 136 -14.30 4.19 -10.39
CA VAL A 136 -13.16 3.67 -11.15
C VAL A 136 -11.98 4.66 -11.13
N ASP A 137 -12.26 5.95 -11.25
CA ASP A 137 -11.27 7.02 -11.18
C ASP A 137 -10.54 7.04 -9.83
N GLN A 138 -11.31 7.03 -8.74
CA GLN A 138 -10.75 6.99 -7.38
C GLN A 138 -9.97 5.70 -7.09
N ALA A 139 -10.45 4.55 -7.57
CA ALA A 139 -9.67 3.31 -7.46
C ALA A 139 -8.35 3.40 -8.26
N GLY A 140 -8.35 4.11 -9.39
CA GLY A 140 -7.14 4.42 -10.15
C GLY A 140 -6.15 5.28 -9.36
N GLU A 141 -6.61 6.28 -8.62
CA GLU A 141 -5.76 7.08 -7.73
C GLU A 141 -5.12 6.22 -6.61
N MET A 142 -5.86 5.24 -6.08
CA MET A 142 -5.33 4.31 -5.07
C MET A 142 -4.19 3.44 -5.62
N VAL A 143 -4.25 3.05 -6.90
CA VAL A 143 -3.15 2.35 -7.58
C VAL A 143 -1.92 3.25 -7.68
N THR A 144 -2.10 4.47 -8.17
CA THR A 144 -1.01 5.44 -8.32
C THR A 144 -0.33 5.71 -6.98
N LEU A 145 -1.11 5.95 -5.92
CA LEU A 145 -0.59 6.22 -4.59
C LEU A 145 0.18 5.02 -4.01
N ASN A 146 -0.35 3.80 -4.18
CA ASN A 146 0.36 2.58 -3.77
C ASN A 146 1.69 2.43 -4.50
N HIS A 147 1.69 2.64 -5.82
CA HIS A 147 2.90 2.53 -6.62
C HIS A 147 3.96 3.56 -6.20
N MET A 148 3.58 4.83 -6.06
CA MET A 148 4.48 5.90 -5.64
C MET A 148 5.11 5.65 -4.26
N THR A 149 4.31 5.19 -3.30
CA THR A 149 4.79 5.00 -1.91
C THR A 149 5.53 3.69 -1.70
N SER A 150 5.27 2.65 -2.50
CA SER A 150 6.03 1.41 -2.44
C SER A 150 7.38 1.52 -3.16
N THR A 151 7.43 2.23 -4.29
CA THR A 151 8.68 2.47 -5.04
C THR A 151 9.67 3.34 -4.28
N SER A 152 9.24 4.24 -3.41
CA SER A 152 10.18 5.03 -2.57
C SER A 152 11.02 4.15 -1.63
N HIS A 153 10.59 2.93 -1.29
CA HIS A 153 11.40 2.00 -0.52
C HIS A 153 12.56 1.37 -1.32
N LEU A 154 12.50 1.41 -2.66
CA LEU A 154 13.56 0.92 -3.53
C LEU A 154 14.82 1.77 -3.47
N GLU A 155 14.66 3.07 -3.23
CA GLU A 155 15.78 4.02 -3.21
C GLU A 155 16.83 3.69 -2.15
N TYR A 156 16.47 2.96 -1.09
CA TYR A 156 17.40 2.58 -0.03
C TYR A 156 17.96 1.16 -0.16
N CYS A 157 17.53 0.36 -1.14
CA CYS A 157 17.86 -1.05 -1.19
C CYS A 157 19.15 -1.36 -1.96
N GLU A 158 20.15 -0.48 -1.92
CA GLU A 158 21.40 -0.61 -2.70
C GLU A 158 22.19 -1.89 -2.34
N ASP A 159 22.07 -2.36 -1.10
CA ASP A 159 22.70 -3.61 -0.62
C ASP A 159 21.63 -4.65 -0.28
N VAL A 160 21.01 -5.23 -1.31
CA VAL A 160 20.13 -6.40 -1.14
C VAL A 160 20.98 -7.57 -0.64
N GLU A 161 21.08 -7.74 0.67
CA GLU A 161 21.40 -9.05 1.23
C GLU A 161 20.37 -10.02 0.64
N GLU A 162 20.83 -10.99 -0.17
CA GLU A 162 19.99 -12.05 -0.73
C GLU A 162 19.34 -12.79 0.45
N ALA A 163 18.13 -12.37 0.81
CA ALA A 163 17.33 -13.12 1.76
C ALA A 163 16.98 -14.45 1.10
N ASP A 164 17.10 -15.54 1.85
CA ASP A 164 16.61 -16.86 1.45
C ASP A 164 15.25 -16.70 0.77
N GLU A 165 15.07 -17.35 -0.38
CA GLU A 165 13.84 -17.35 -1.18
C GLU A 165 12.65 -17.78 -0.31
N GLU A 166 12.07 -16.83 0.42
CA GLU A 166 10.89 -17.08 1.22
C GLU A 166 9.73 -17.33 0.28
N GLU A 167 8.98 -18.40 0.60
CA GLU A 167 7.77 -18.80 -0.10
C GLU A 167 6.92 -17.57 -0.45
N SER A 168 6.60 -17.45 -1.74
CA SER A 168 5.65 -16.46 -2.22
C SER A 168 4.38 -16.54 -1.37
N SER A 169 4.16 -15.61 -0.43
CA SER A 169 2.89 -15.51 0.29
C SER A 169 1.72 -15.53 -0.70
N ASP A 170 0.80 -16.46 -0.43
CA ASP A 170 -0.37 -16.75 -1.25
C ASP A 170 -1.52 -15.74 -1.07
N TYR A 171 -1.23 -14.52 -0.60
CA TYR A 171 -2.25 -13.51 -0.35
C TYR A 171 -2.36 -12.50 -1.50
N PRO A 172 -3.20 -12.75 -2.52
CA PRO A 172 -3.41 -11.77 -3.57
C PRO A 172 -4.04 -10.48 -3.01
N PRO A 173 -3.74 -9.32 -3.63
CA PRO A 173 -4.41 -8.06 -3.35
C PRO A 173 -5.93 -8.23 -3.38
N ASN A 174 -6.61 -7.78 -2.32
CA ASN A 174 -8.08 -7.82 -2.25
C ASN A 174 -8.70 -6.42 -2.09
N LEU A 175 -7.90 -5.35 -2.12
CA LEU A 175 -8.33 -3.97 -1.95
C LEU A 175 -9.57 -3.63 -2.80
N PHE A 176 -9.49 -3.84 -4.12
CA PHE A 176 -10.55 -3.45 -5.04
C PHE A 176 -11.80 -4.34 -4.96
N ALA A 177 -11.62 -5.64 -4.75
CA ALA A 177 -12.75 -6.55 -4.49
C ALA A 177 -13.51 -6.15 -3.21
N MET A 178 -12.77 -5.71 -2.18
CA MET A 178 -13.35 -5.23 -0.93
C MET A 178 -13.98 -3.85 -1.10
N LEU A 179 -13.40 -2.97 -1.92
CA LEU A 179 -13.97 -1.67 -2.28
C LEU A 179 -15.34 -1.86 -2.93
N SER A 180 -15.44 -2.66 -4.00
CA SER A 180 -16.72 -2.96 -4.67
C SER A 180 -17.80 -3.43 -3.71
N ARG A 181 -17.45 -4.32 -2.77
CA ARG A 181 -18.40 -4.81 -1.76
C ARG A 181 -18.85 -3.69 -0.83
N HIS A 182 -17.90 -2.89 -0.33
CA HIS A 182 -18.15 -1.86 0.68
C HIS A 182 -18.99 -0.70 0.13
N VAL A 183 -18.77 -0.30 -1.13
CA VAL A 183 -19.49 0.83 -1.73
C VAL A 183 -20.61 0.41 -2.67
N SER A 184 -20.96 -0.88 -2.75
CA SER A 184 -22.01 -1.38 -3.66
C SER A 184 -23.36 -0.67 -3.54
N TYR A 185 -23.67 -0.10 -2.38
CA TYR A 185 -24.90 0.65 -2.13
C TYR A 185 -24.99 1.97 -2.91
N VAL A 186 -23.89 2.53 -3.42
CA VAL A 186 -23.93 3.76 -4.24
C VAL A 186 -24.67 3.55 -5.57
N TYR A 187 -24.83 2.29 -5.98
CA TYR A 187 -25.59 1.92 -7.18
C TYR A 187 -27.08 1.75 -6.96
N ARG A 188 -27.60 2.00 -5.75
CA ARG A 188 -29.05 1.95 -5.52
C ARG A 188 -29.73 3.18 -6.14
N ILE A 189 -30.96 2.98 -6.62
CA ILE A 189 -31.77 4.03 -7.24
C ILE A 189 -32.09 5.14 -6.22
N ASP A 190 -32.28 4.77 -4.95
CA ASP A 190 -32.60 5.67 -3.85
C ASP A 190 -31.37 6.31 -3.18
N PHE A 191 -30.15 6.03 -3.68
CA PHE A 191 -28.94 6.66 -3.15
C PHE A 191 -28.90 8.14 -3.53
N SER A 192 -28.93 9.00 -2.52
CA SER A 192 -28.91 10.47 -2.63
C SER A 192 -27.62 11.10 -2.09
N GLY A 193 -26.66 10.29 -1.64
CA GLY A 193 -25.39 10.78 -1.09
C GLY A 193 -24.34 11.09 -2.18
N GLU A 194 -23.22 11.66 -1.75
CA GLU A 194 -22.06 11.87 -2.60
C GLU A 194 -21.24 10.57 -2.72
N THR A 195 -20.99 10.14 -3.96
CA THR A 195 -20.23 8.90 -4.22
C THR A 195 -18.79 9.00 -3.73
N LEU A 196 -18.15 10.16 -3.93
CA LEU A 196 -16.78 10.39 -3.46
C LEU A 196 -16.69 10.23 -1.94
N ASN A 197 -17.60 10.86 -1.19
CA ASN A 197 -17.67 10.74 0.26
C ASN A 197 -17.86 9.28 0.73
N ALA A 198 -18.69 8.51 0.03
CA ALA A 198 -18.86 7.07 0.29
C ALA A 198 -17.56 6.26 0.08
N ILE A 199 -16.77 6.62 -0.93
CA ILE A 199 -15.46 6.00 -1.22
C ILE A 199 -14.44 6.40 -0.16
N GLU A 200 -14.29 7.70 0.10
CA GLU A 200 -13.32 8.26 1.05
C GLU A 200 -13.47 7.64 2.44
N ASN A 201 -14.71 7.49 2.90
CA ASN A 201 -15.03 6.89 4.19
C ASN A 201 -15.05 5.36 4.18
N SER A 202 -14.89 4.70 3.03
CA SER A 202 -14.87 3.24 2.96
C SER A 202 -13.65 2.65 3.69
N ILE A 203 -13.83 1.49 4.34
CA ILE A 203 -12.71 0.80 4.99
C ILE A 203 -11.55 0.51 4.02
N PRO A 204 -11.77 0.02 2.79
CA PRO A 204 -10.68 -0.23 1.84
C PRO A 204 -9.88 1.04 1.51
N ASN A 205 -10.55 2.18 1.32
CA ASN A 205 -9.87 3.45 1.09
C ASN A 205 -9.04 3.89 2.30
N GLN A 206 -9.58 3.76 3.52
CA GLN A 206 -8.86 4.07 4.74
C GLN A 206 -7.62 3.18 4.91
N VAL A 207 -7.73 1.88 4.63
CA VAL A 207 -6.61 0.94 4.66
C VAL A 207 -5.53 1.33 3.65
N ASN A 208 -5.91 1.61 2.40
CA ASN A 208 -4.96 2.02 1.37
C ASN A 208 -4.27 3.34 1.74
N SER A 209 -5.04 4.39 2.05
CA SER A 209 -4.53 5.71 2.41
C SER A 209 -3.57 5.65 3.59
N LEU A 210 -3.94 4.92 4.66
CA LEU A 210 -3.09 4.78 5.83
C LEU A 210 -1.86 3.92 5.58
N GLY A 211 -1.98 2.83 4.82
CA GLY A 211 -0.83 1.99 4.45
C GLY A 211 0.20 2.76 3.61
N CYS A 212 -0.28 3.51 2.61
CA CYS A 212 0.55 4.42 1.81
C CYS A 212 1.19 5.52 2.66
N TYR A 213 0.46 6.06 3.64
CA TYR A 213 0.98 7.05 4.58
C TYR A 213 2.09 6.48 5.47
N ILE A 214 1.91 5.26 5.99
CA ILE A 214 2.94 4.55 6.78
C ILE A 214 4.22 4.39 5.95
N ASN A 215 4.13 3.88 4.72
CA ASN A 215 5.27 3.75 3.81
C ASN A 215 5.98 5.09 3.58
N LYS A 216 5.21 6.14 3.26
CA LYS A 216 5.74 7.49 3.06
C LYS A 216 6.47 8.01 4.30
N ARG A 217 5.94 7.78 5.50
CA ARG A 217 6.59 8.22 6.74
C ARG A 217 7.86 7.45 7.04
N ILE A 218 7.89 6.14 6.80
CA ILE A 218 9.12 5.33 6.92
C ILE A 218 10.20 5.90 6.00
N TYR A 219 9.88 6.15 4.73
CA TYR A 219 10.79 6.76 3.77
C TYR A 219 11.36 8.09 4.29
N GLN A 220 10.49 9.00 4.74
CA GLN A 220 10.90 10.32 5.25
C GLN A 220 11.77 10.21 6.50
N ILE A 221 11.41 9.33 7.43
CA ILE A 221 12.19 9.09 8.65
C ILE A 221 13.60 8.61 8.30
N ASN A 222 13.73 7.69 7.35
CA ASN A 222 15.04 7.24 6.89
C ASN A 222 15.84 8.37 6.24
N THR A 223 15.23 9.18 5.37
CA THR A 223 15.89 10.35 4.77
C THR A 223 16.48 11.27 5.83
N TYR A 224 15.68 11.62 6.85
CA TYR A 224 16.11 12.49 7.93
C TYR A 224 17.20 11.84 8.80
N SER A 225 17.02 10.58 9.16
CA SER A 225 17.98 9.85 10.00
C SER A 225 19.32 9.69 9.31
N GLU A 226 19.35 9.40 8.01
CA GLU A 226 20.58 9.31 7.23
C GLU A 226 21.28 10.67 7.12
N ALA A 227 20.53 11.74 6.91
CA ALA A 227 21.10 13.09 6.87
C ALA A 227 21.75 13.49 8.22
N ILE A 228 21.18 13.05 9.35
CA ILE A 228 21.67 13.40 10.69
C ILE A 228 22.79 12.47 11.17
N SER A 229 22.62 11.15 10.98
CA SER A 229 23.44 10.12 11.61
C SER A 229 24.17 9.20 10.63
N GLY A 230 23.92 9.35 9.33
CA GLY A 230 24.46 8.48 8.29
C GLY A 230 23.86 7.08 8.27
N GLN A 231 22.78 6.81 9.02
CA GLN A 231 22.14 5.50 9.11
C GLN A 231 20.61 5.60 9.10
N PRO A 232 19.89 4.69 8.42
CA PRO A 232 18.43 4.65 8.45
C PRO A 232 17.91 4.10 9.79
N ILE A 233 16.74 4.57 10.22
CA ILE A 233 16.03 3.98 11.37
C ILE A 233 15.45 2.63 10.98
N PHE A 234 14.79 2.55 9.83
CA PHE A 234 14.17 1.34 9.31
C PHE A 234 15.05 0.78 8.21
N LYS A 235 15.95 -0.17 8.53
CA LYS A 235 16.87 -0.77 7.55
C LYS A 235 16.03 -1.39 6.42
N PRO A 236 16.23 -0.99 5.16
CA PRO A 236 15.56 -1.61 4.03
C PRO A 236 16.04 -3.06 3.86
N THR A 237 15.12 -3.95 3.52
CA THR A 237 15.39 -5.36 3.20
C THR A 237 14.39 -5.80 2.13
N THR A 238 14.66 -6.92 1.46
CA THR A 238 13.70 -7.52 0.50
C THR A 238 12.33 -7.76 1.13
N LYS A 239 12.31 -8.25 2.38
CA LYS A 239 11.11 -8.47 3.18
C LYS A 239 10.35 -7.17 3.42
N ASN A 240 11.06 -6.10 3.75
CA ASN A 240 10.46 -4.79 4.02
C ASN A 240 9.84 -4.20 2.76
N MET A 241 10.49 -4.34 1.61
CA MET A 241 9.93 -3.87 0.34
C MET A 241 8.64 -4.60 -0.02
N ARG A 242 8.66 -5.94 0.11
CA ARG A 242 7.48 -6.77 -0.07
C ARG A 242 6.36 -6.30 0.86
N ALA A 243 6.66 -6.19 2.15
CA ALA A 243 5.71 -5.75 3.15
C ALA A 243 5.11 -4.37 2.83
N ALA A 244 5.93 -3.42 2.38
CA ALA A 244 5.48 -2.08 1.97
C ALA A 244 4.44 -2.14 0.83
N SER A 245 4.64 -3.03 -0.15
CA SER A 245 3.70 -3.21 -1.27
C SER A 245 2.38 -3.88 -0.86
N GLU A 246 2.37 -4.68 0.21
CA GLU A 246 1.23 -5.47 0.65
C GLU A 246 0.31 -4.71 1.63
N ILE A 247 0.86 -3.92 2.57
CA ILE A 247 0.04 -3.31 3.65
C ILE A 247 -1.01 -2.30 3.14
N SER A 248 -0.80 -1.68 1.98
CA SER A 248 -1.78 -0.75 1.39
C SER A 248 -2.75 -1.42 0.41
N THR A 249 -2.61 -2.73 0.16
CA THR A 249 -3.39 -3.47 -0.84
C THR A 249 -4.14 -4.68 -0.30
N LEU A 250 -3.89 -5.02 0.97
CA LEU A 250 -4.59 -6.08 1.70
C LEU A 250 -5.55 -5.49 2.74
N VAL A 251 -6.80 -5.94 2.69
CA VAL A 251 -7.85 -5.65 3.67
C VAL A 251 -8.14 -6.92 4.47
N ALA A 252 -8.00 -6.85 5.79
CA ALA A 252 -8.17 -7.95 6.74
C ALA A 252 -9.63 -8.40 6.85
N SER A 253 -10.07 -9.32 5.97
CA SER A 253 -11.43 -9.87 6.02
C SER A 253 -11.64 -10.95 7.08
N ASP A 254 -10.56 -11.53 7.58
CA ASP A 254 -10.50 -12.73 8.42
C ASP A 254 -9.18 -12.77 9.22
N GLU A 255 -9.06 -13.77 10.09
CA GLU A 255 -7.91 -13.99 10.97
C GLU A 255 -6.60 -14.19 10.18
N MET A 256 -6.62 -15.03 9.14
CA MET A 256 -5.44 -15.36 8.35
C MET A 256 -4.87 -14.13 7.65
N ARG A 257 -5.72 -13.33 6.98
CA ARG A 257 -5.29 -12.09 6.34
C ARG A 257 -4.81 -11.06 7.35
N PHE A 258 -5.47 -10.96 8.51
CA PHE A 258 -5.02 -10.04 9.55
C PHE A 258 -3.66 -10.44 10.13
N ALA A 259 -3.45 -11.73 10.40
CA ALA A 259 -2.17 -12.27 10.85
C ALA A 259 -1.05 -11.97 9.83
N HIS A 260 -1.33 -12.19 8.54
CA HIS A 260 -0.40 -11.86 7.47
C HIS A 260 -0.05 -10.36 7.44
N ILE A 261 -1.03 -9.48 7.57
CA ILE A 261 -0.80 -8.02 7.67
C ILE A 261 0.05 -7.68 8.91
N VAL A 262 -0.18 -8.33 10.04
CA VAL A 262 0.62 -8.15 11.26
C VAL A 262 2.07 -8.59 11.04
N ASP A 263 2.33 -9.66 10.29
CA ASP A 263 3.69 -10.04 9.91
C ASP A 263 4.37 -8.99 9.03
N GLN A 264 3.67 -8.49 8.00
CA GLN A 264 4.21 -7.43 7.15
C GLN A 264 4.57 -6.18 7.97
N LEU A 265 3.71 -5.78 8.90
CA LEU A 265 3.98 -4.67 9.81
C LEU A 265 5.13 -4.97 10.79
N PHE A 266 5.27 -6.21 11.25
CA PHE A 266 6.36 -6.62 12.12
C PHE A 266 7.70 -6.45 11.40
N PHE A 267 7.80 -6.92 10.15
CA PHE A 267 9.00 -6.72 9.34
C PHE A 267 9.29 -5.23 9.12
N LEU A 268 8.29 -4.46 8.67
CA LEU A 268 8.45 -3.03 8.37
C LEU A 268 8.80 -2.13 9.54
N ILE A 269 8.24 -2.41 10.72
CA ILE A 269 8.32 -1.49 11.87
C ILE A 269 9.24 -2.04 12.93
N TYR A 270 9.02 -3.28 13.36
CA TYR A 270 9.68 -3.83 14.53
C TYR A 270 11.07 -4.39 14.19
N GLU A 271 11.15 -5.26 13.19
CA GLU A 271 12.42 -5.87 12.77
C GLU A 271 13.31 -4.85 12.06
N ALA A 272 12.74 -4.09 11.10
CA ALA A 272 13.43 -3.03 10.38
C ALA A 272 14.10 -2.00 11.30
N SER A 273 13.56 -1.75 12.49
CA SER A 273 14.13 -0.82 13.48
C SER A 273 15.15 -1.47 14.42
N GLY A 274 15.64 -2.67 14.09
CA GLY A 274 16.56 -3.43 14.93
C GLY A 274 15.85 -3.96 16.17
N THR A 275 14.72 -4.64 15.99
CA THR A 275 13.90 -5.16 17.11
C THR A 275 13.41 -4.02 18.03
N ALA A 276 12.93 -2.93 17.42
CA ALA A 276 12.58 -1.66 18.06
C ALA A 276 13.76 -0.87 18.69
N GLY A 277 15.00 -1.37 18.68
CA GLY A 277 16.13 -0.72 19.33
C GLY A 277 16.36 0.72 18.87
N ARG A 278 16.30 0.97 17.56
CA ARG A 278 16.52 2.32 16.99
C ARG A 278 15.39 3.32 17.29
N ILE A 279 14.18 2.85 17.57
CA ILE A 279 13.04 3.73 17.93
C ILE A 279 12.86 3.90 19.45
N THR A 280 13.39 2.97 20.26
CA THR A 280 13.30 3.06 21.73
C THR A 280 14.05 4.24 22.34
N GLY A 281 15.10 4.73 21.69
CA GLY A 281 15.82 5.93 22.12
C GLY A 281 15.12 7.25 21.77
N LEU A 282 14.11 7.21 20.90
CA LEU A 282 13.44 8.40 20.35
C LEU A 282 12.09 8.65 21.00
N LEU A 283 11.42 7.59 21.46
CA LEU A 283 10.04 7.63 21.93
C LEU A 283 9.91 7.10 23.35
N SER A 284 8.93 7.63 24.08
CA SER A 284 8.51 7.06 25.37
C SER A 284 7.85 5.70 25.20
N HIS A 285 7.77 4.93 26.29
CA HIS A 285 7.12 3.62 26.31
C HIS A 285 5.67 3.65 25.79
N ASN A 286 4.90 4.69 26.14
CA ASN A 286 3.51 4.86 25.70
C ASN A 286 3.42 5.18 24.20
N GLN A 287 4.35 5.98 23.66
CA GLN A 287 4.42 6.27 22.22
C GLN A 287 4.79 5.02 21.41
N LEU A 288 5.54 4.08 21.99
CA LEU A 288 5.93 2.80 21.37
C LEU A 288 4.84 1.72 21.43
N MET A 289 3.71 1.98 22.08
CA MET A 289 2.59 1.03 22.20
C MET A 289 2.22 0.35 20.86
N PRO A 290 2.16 1.03 19.71
CA PRO A 290 1.80 0.39 18.44
C PRO A 290 2.81 -0.67 17.99
N ALA A 291 4.11 -0.45 18.21
CA ALA A 291 5.15 -1.44 17.91
C ALA A 291 5.04 -2.67 18.82
N TRP A 292 4.70 -2.48 20.09
CA TRP A 292 4.46 -3.58 21.04
C TRP A 292 3.19 -4.37 20.70
N ILE A 293 2.12 -3.70 20.27
CA ILE A 293 0.90 -4.35 19.79
C ILE A 293 1.22 -5.30 18.62
N ILE A 294 1.99 -4.85 17.63
CA ILE A 294 2.42 -5.71 16.51
C ILE A 294 3.17 -6.94 17.02
N LYS A 295 4.16 -6.74 17.89
CA LYS A 295 4.94 -7.83 18.48
C LYS A 295 4.05 -8.86 19.19
N HIS A 296 3.11 -8.39 20.02
CA HIS A 296 2.23 -9.25 20.79
C HIS A 296 1.26 -10.02 19.89
N LEU A 297 0.66 -9.36 18.90
CA LEU A 297 -0.24 -9.99 17.93
C LEU A 297 0.50 -11.02 17.07
N ARG A 298 1.69 -10.71 16.56
CA ARG A 298 2.48 -11.66 15.75
C ARG A 298 2.77 -12.94 16.53
N ARG A 299 3.21 -12.79 17.78
CA ARG A 299 3.49 -13.91 18.68
C ARG A 299 2.24 -14.75 18.98
N ASP A 300 1.07 -14.12 19.07
CA ASP A 300 -0.21 -14.81 19.25
C ASP A 300 -0.56 -15.68 18.02
N PHE A 301 -0.36 -15.16 16.80
CA PHE A 301 -0.68 -15.87 15.56
C PHE A 301 0.29 -16.99 15.17
N ARG A 302 1.58 -16.86 15.49
CA ARG A 302 2.62 -17.77 15.00
C ARG A 302 2.88 -18.97 15.92
N HIS A 303 1.99 -19.27 16.86
CA HIS A 303 2.07 -20.43 17.75
C HIS A 303 3.38 -20.54 18.56
N ASP A 304 4.15 -19.45 18.68
CA ASP A 304 5.24 -19.27 19.67
C ASP A 304 4.74 -19.37 21.13
N LEU A 305 3.43 -19.58 21.30
CA LEU A 305 2.75 -19.85 22.55
C LEU A 305 2.84 -21.33 22.98
N ASP A 306 3.01 -22.25 22.03
CA ASP A 306 2.88 -23.70 22.30
C ASP A 306 4.15 -24.33 22.88
N HIS A 307 5.25 -23.56 22.94
CA HIS A 307 6.53 -23.99 23.50
C HIS A 307 7.06 -22.95 24.51
N GLY A 308 7.18 -23.36 25.78
CA GLY A 308 7.85 -22.60 26.85
C GLY A 308 6.98 -22.15 28.02
N SER A 309 7.61 -21.53 29.03
CA SER A 309 6.93 -20.95 30.19
C SER A 309 6.22 -19.63 29.83
N GLY A 310 5.15 -19.29 30.56
CA GLY A 310 4.48 -17.98 30.44
C GLY A 310 3.40 -17.86 29.36
N VAL A 311 2.87 -18.97 28.83
CA VAL A 311 1.78 -19.01 27.84
C VAL A 311 0.61 -18.11 28.22
N GLN A 312 0.14 -18.19 29.47
CA GLN A 312 -0.96 -17.37 29.97
C GLN A 312 -0.70 -15.87 29.84
N LYS A 313 0.51 -15.42 30.18
CA LYS A 313 0.90 -14.00 30.05
C LYS A 313 0.89 -13.58 28.59
N LYS A 314 1.41 -14.41 27.69
CA LYS A 314 1.48 -14.12 26.27
C LYS A 314 0.07 -14.02 25.64
N LEU A 315 -0.86 -14.91 26.02
CA LEU A 315 -2.27 -14.86 25.60
C LEU A 315 -2.98 -13.60 26.12
N VAL A 316 -2.74 -13.23 27.39
CA VAL A 316 -3.26 -11.98 27.96
C VAL A 316 -2.75 -10.76 27.20
N GLU A 317 -1.46 -10.73 26.84
CA GLU A 317 -0.89 -9.65 26.03
C GLU A 317 -1.52 -9.56 24.63
N GLY A 318 -1.78 -10.70 23.96
CA GLY A 318 -2.50 -10.74 22.68
C GLY A 318 -3.95 -10.24 22.79
N GLY A 319 -4.67 -10.70 23.82
CA GLY A 319 -6.01 -10.21 24.13
C GLY A 319 -6.05 -8.71 24.43
N ASN A 320 -5.10 -8.21 25.21
CA ASN A 320 -4.97 -6.78 25.52
C ASN A 320 -4.67 -5.96 24.27
N ALA A 321 -3.86 -6.48 23.34
CA ALA A 321 -3.62 -5.83 22.05
C ALA A 321 -4.93 -5.64 21.27
N PHE A 322 -5.80 -6.64 21.19
CA PHE A 322 -7.12 -6.47 20.57
C PHE A 322 -8.03 -5.53 21.35
N VAL A 323 -7.97 -5.51 22.69
CA VAL A 323 -8.73 -4.56 23.50
C VAL A 323 -8.34 -3.13 23.14
N HIS A 324 -7.05 -2.84 22.97
CA HIS A 324 -6.58 -1.53 22.52
C HIS A 324 -7.09 -1.16 21.11
N LEU A 325 -7.18 -2.14 20.20
CA LEU A 325 -7.57 -1.88 18.81
C LEU A 325 -9.10 -1.75 18.61
N ILE A 326 -9.89 -2.59 19.28
CA ILE A 326 -11.32 -2.73 18.99
C ILE A 326 -12.23 -2.81 20.22
N ASN A 327 -11.69 -2.62 21.43
CA ASN A 327 -12.40 -2.79 22.71
C ASN A 327 -13.01 -4.19 22.88
N LYS A 328 -12.34 -5.22 22.36
CA LYS A 328 -12.72 -6.63 22.50
C LYS A 328 -11.47 -7.50 22.66
N PRO A 329 -11.52 -8.59 23.42
CA PRO A 329 -10.36 -9.47 23.63
C PRO A 329 -10.00 -10.29 22.38
N LYS A 330 -10.96 -10.52 21.47
CA LYS A 330 -10.72 -11.20 20.19
C LYS A 330 -11.72 -10.69 19.13
N PRO A 331 -11.32 -10.58 17.85
CA PRO A 331 -12.25 -10.35 16.75
C PRO A 331 -13.10 -11.59 16.44
N PHE A 332 -14.40 -11.43 16.19
CA PHE A 332 -15.30 -12.55 15.88
C PHE A 332 -15.94 -12.44 14.50
N ARG A 333 -16.01 -11.24 13.93
CA ARG A 333 -16.65 -10.96 12.65
C ARG A 333 -15.66 -10.31 11.70
N SER A 334 -15.90 -10.44 10.39
CA SER A 334 -15.10 -9.75 9.36
C SER A 334 -14.96 -8.24 9.60
N ALA A 335 -16.00 -7.59 10.16
CA ALA A 335 -15.95 -6.18 10.52
C ALA A 335 -14.96 -5.87 11.67
N ASP A 336 -14.78 -6.80 12.62
CA ASP A 336 -13.86 -6.62 13.74
C ASP A 336 -12.40 -6.65 13.24
N TRP A 337 -12.06 -7.58 12.33
CA TRP A 337 -10.71 -7.68 11.72
C TRP A 337 -10.34 -6.41 10.96
N LYS A 338 -11.25 -5.91 10.11
CA LYS A 338 -11.06 -4.65 9.38
C LYS A 338 -10.89 -3.47 10.31
N LYS A 339 -11.71 -3.39 11.37
CA LYS A 339 -11.61 -2.33 12.38
C LYS A 339 -10.27 -2.38 13.11
N ALA A 340 -9.80 -3.58 13.47
CA ALA A 340 -8.50 -3.77 14.10
C ALA A 340 -7.36 -3.30 13.20
N GLN A 341 -7.41 -3.62 11.90
CA GLN A 341 -6.42 -3.15 10.93
C GLN A 341 -6.38 -1.62 10.84
N VAL A 342 -7.54 -0.98 10.63
CA VAL A 342 -7.61 0.48 10.52
C VAL A 342 -7.11 1.15 11.80
N MET A 343 -7.47 0.65 12.97
CA MET A 343 -7.00 1.22 14.24
C MET A 343 -5.48 1.06 14.39
N LEU A 344 -4.95 -0.12 14.09
CA LEU A 344 -3.51 -0.39 14.15
C LEU A 344 -2.74 0.56 13.23
N TYR A 345 -3.23 0.76 12.00
CA TYR A 345 -2.60 1.66 11.04
C TYR A 345 -2.63 3.13 11.51
N ARG A 346 -3.74 3.59 12.09
CA ARG A 346 -3.82 4.95 12.67
C ARG A 346 -2.84 5.13 13.82
N MET A 347 -2.74 4.14 14.70
CA MET A 347 -1.81 4.15 15.83
C MET A 347 -0.35 4.20 15.34
N LEU A 348 0.00 3.44 14.30
CA LEU A 348 1.33 3.46 13.69
C LEU A 348 1.63 4.77 12.99
N ALA A 349 0.69 5.30 12.21
CA ALA A 349 0.82 6.59 11.55
C ALA A 349 1.18 7.68 12.58
N LYS A 350 0.47 7.72 13.71
CA LYS A 350 0.77 8.65 14.80
C LYS A 350 2.16 8.42 15.40
N MET A 351 2.55 7.18 15.68
CA MET A 351 3.88 6.87 16.22
C MET A 351 5.00 7.34 15.27
N LEU A 352 4.82 7.14 13.96
CA LEU A 352 5.79 7.57 12.95
C LEU A 352 5.87 9.11 12.85
N ASP A 353 4.75 9.80 12.98
CA ASP A 353 4.74 11.27 13.05
C ASP A 353 5.55 11.80 14.26
N GLU A 354 5.45 11.13 15.41
CA GLU A 354 6.24 11.48 16.60
C GLU A 354 7.74 11.26 16.39
N ILE A 355 8.15 10.17 15.71
CA ILE A 355 9.55 9.93 15.37
C ILE A 355 10.07 11.05 14.47
N LEU A 356 9.32 11.39 13.43
CA LEU A 356 9.70 12.43 12.47
C LEU A 356 9.82 13.79 13.16
N TYR A 357 8.91 14.12 14.08
CA TYR A 357 8.97 15.34 14.88
C TYR A 357 10.24 15.42 15.75
N VAL A 358 10.63 14.31 16.38
CA VAL A 358 11.87 14.25 17.17
C VAL A 358 13.10 14.48 16.30
N LEU A 359 13.17 13.85 15.12
CA LEU A 359 14.29 14.02 14.19
C LEU A 359 14.40 15.46 13.65
N ASP A 360 13.27 16.05 13.25
CA ASP A 360 13.21 17.43 12.75
C ASP A 360 13.67 18.42 13.84
N SER A 361 13.22 18.22 15.08
CA SER A 361 13.59 19.05 16.22
C SER A 361 15.09 18.98 16.54
N SER A 362 15.73 17.81 16.38
CA SER A 362 17.17 17.64 16.60
C SER A 362 18.01 18.39 15.56
N SER A 363 17.58 18.40 14.29
CA SER A 363 18.31 19.07 13.20
C SER A 363 18.43 20.59 13.35
N THR A 364 17.52 21.21 14.12
CA THR A 364 17.51 22.66 14.36
C THR A 364 18.42 23.11 15.50
N ARG A 365 18.92 22.19 16.33
CA ARG A 365 19.78 22.54 17.49
C ARG A 365 21.26 22.60 17.16
N ASP A 366 21.67 21.95 16.07
CA ASP A 366 23.07 21.85 15.65
C ASP A 366 23.45 22.91 14.60
N ASN A 367 22.51 23.79 14.22
CA ASN A 367 22.72 25.00 13.40
C ASN A 367 22.55 26.25 14.25
#